data_AF-A0ABD5IYW7-F1
#
_entry.id   AF-A0ABD5IYW7-F1
#
_cell.length_a   1.000
_cell.length_b   1.000
_cell.length_c   1.000
_cell.angle_alpha   90.00
_cell.angle_beta   90.00
_cell.angle_gamma   90.00
#
_symmetry.space_group_name_H-M   'P 1'
#
loop_
_entity.id
_entity.type
_entity.pdbx_description
1 polymer ?
#
loop_
_entity_poly.entity_id
_entity_poly.type
_entity_poly.pdbx_seq_one_letter_code
_entity_poly.pdbx_strand_id
1 'polypeptide(L)'
;MRAGLFQEQRLHLSLTKELAQAIELLQYSTLELRSFLHEQSLENPFLEIKDHKFVRTPKQSRNGETRNWIENIGKSSETLASYLKVQLHAFPLSAKRRQILHYLIASLDEDGYLRMEMKETAALLSLSEEELEEAIQFLQSLEPAGVGARSLQECLLIQLQRLPVRHELAERVIA
;
A
#
# COMPACT_ATOMS: atom_id res chain seq x y z
N MET A 1 66.25 -23.56 27.82
CA MET A 1 65.22 -22.62 28.31
C MET A 1 64.23 -22.35 27.17
N ARG A 2 63.05 -22.98 27.17
CA ARG A 2 61.97 -22.70 26.22
C ARG A 2 60.83 -22.09 27.02
N ALA A 3 60.68 -20.77 26.95
CA ALA A 3 59.51 -20.08 27.49
C ALA A 3 58.42 -20.12 26.41
N GLY A 4 57.48 -21.06 26.54
CA GLY A 4 56.25 -21.04 25.76
C GLY A 4 55.28 -20.09 26.42
N LEU A 5 55.01 -18.94 25.80
CA LEU A 5 53.93 -18.04 26.21
C LEU A 5 52.59 -18.73 25.89
N PHE A 6 51.88 -19.18 26.92
CA PHE A 6 50.49 -19.63 26.79
C PHE A 6 49.58 -18.40 26.94
N GLN A 7 48.97 -18.00 25.82
CA GLN A 7 47.94 -16.96 25.81
C GLN A 7 46.56 -17.65 25.85
N GLU A 8 45.92 -17.66 27.02
CA GLU A 8 44.52 -18.10 27.15
C GLU A 8 43.59 -16.99 26.65
N GLN A 9 43.16 -17.10 25.39
CA GLN A 9 42.14 -16.21 24.82
C GLN A 9 40.77 -16.54 25.45
N ARG A 10 40.29 -15.68 26.37
CA ARG A 10 38.90 -15.71 26.82
C ARG A 10 38.00 -15.06 25.76
N LEU A 11 37.28 -15.88 25.00
CA LEU A 11 36.24 -15.40 24.10
C LEU A 11 35.04 -14.89 24.91
N HIS A 12 34.66 -13.64 24.65
CA HIS A 12 33.60 -12.91 25.34
C HIS A 12 32.23 -13.51 24.98
N LEU A 13 31.73 -14.40 25.84
CA LEU A 13 30.44 -15.12 25.77
C LEU A 13 29.21 -14.21 25.97
N SER A 14 29.22 -12.99 25.42
CA SER A 14 28.08 -12.07 25.54
C SER A 14 26.97 -12.34 24.55
N LEU A 15 27.27 -13.04 23.46
CA LEU A 15 26.35 -13.18 22.33
C LEU A 15 25.51 -14.47 22.37
N THR A 16 25.84 -15.45 23.23
CA THR A 16 25.17 -16.77 23.23
C THR A 16 23.83 -16.77 23.94
N LYS A 17 23.64 -15.98 24.99
CA LYS A 17 22.36 -15.96 25.73
C LYS A 17 21.23 -15.32 24.92
N GLU A 18 21.50 -14.18 24.28
CA GLU A 18 20.50 -13.47 23.47
C GLU A 18 20.13 -14.26 22.21
N LEU A 19 21.11 -14.84 21.51
CA LEU A 19 20.87 -15.69 20.33
C LEU A 19 20.12 -16.98 20.69
N ALA A 20 20.50 -17.64 21.79
CA ALA A 20 19.80 -18.85 22.25
C ALA A 20 18.34 -18.53 22.60
N GLN A 21 18.10 -17.43 23.31
CA GLN A 21 16.76 -16.97 23.65
C GLN A 21 15.94 -16.62 22.40
N ALA A 22 16.53 -15.94 21.41
CA ALA A 22 15.85 -15.61 20.16
C ALA A 22 15.48 -16.87 19.34
N ILE A 23 16.38 -17.86 19.28
CA ILE A 23 16.13 -19.14 18.60
C ILE A 23 15.02 -19.93 19.31
N GLU A 24 14.99 -19.90 20.64
CA GLU A 24 13.96 -20.55 21.45
C GLU A 24 12.59 -19.87 21.27
N LEU A 25 12.55 -18.54 21.24
CA LEU A 25 11.32 -17.78 20.99
C LEU A 25 10.72 -18.06 19.60
N LEU A 26 11.56 -18.27 18.59
CA LEU A 26 11.12 -18.60 17.23
C LEU A 26 10.57 -20.03 17.09
N GLN A 27 10.87 -20.91 18.05
CA GLN A 27 10.38 -22.29 18.06
C GLN A 27 9.01 -22.43 18.75
N TYR A 28 8.56 -21.44 19.52
CA TYR A 28 7.24 -21.46 20.15
C TYR A 28 6.11 -21.22 19.15
N SER A 29 4.99 -21.94 19.32
CA SER A 29 3.75 -21.59 18.63
C SER A 29 3.19 -20.27 19.18
N THR A 30 2.31 -19.61 18.41
CA THR A 30 1.72 -18.31 18.78
C THR A 30 0.97 -18.35 20.13
N LEU A 31 0.40 -19.51 20.48
CA LEU A 31 -0.28 -19.72 21.75
C LEU A 31 0.70 -19.86 22.91
N GLU A 32 1.77 -20.64 22.71
CA GLU A 32 2.81 -20.88 23.72
C GLU A 32 3.61 -19.61 24.02
N LEU A 33 3.98 -18.86 22.99
CA LEU A 33 4.68 -17.58 23.13
C LEU A 33 3.85 -16.57 23.94
N ARG A 34 2.54 -16.53 23.73
CA ARG A 34 1.64 -15.62 24.46
C ARG A 34 1.55 -15.99 25.94
N SER A 35 1.43 -17.28 26.25
CA SER A 35 1.42 -17.77 27.65
C SER A 35 2.77 -17.50 28.33
N PHE A 36 3.87 -17.76 27.63
CA PHE A 36 5.23 -17.50 28.14
C PHE A 36 5.44 -16.01 28.44
N LEU A 37 5.06 -15.12 27.53
CA LEU A 37 5.15 -13.68 27.77
C LEU A 37 4.29 -13.24 28.96
N HIS A 38 3.10 -13.82 29.12
CA HIS A 38 2.20 -13.56 30.25
C HIS A 38 2.85 -13.92 31.60
N GLU A 39 3.48 -15.08 31.68
CA GLU A 39 4.20 -15.53 32.86
C GLU A 39 5.41 -14.65 33.15
N GLN A 40 6.20 -14.31 32.13
CA GLN A 40 7.37 -13.43 32.28
C GLN A 40 6.99 -11.99 32.70
N SER A 41 5.78 -11.53 32.39
CA SER A 41 5.24 -10.25 32.88
C SER A 41 4.91 -10.27 34.36
N LEU A 42 4.55 -11.43 34.93
CA LEU A 42 4.34 -11.58 36.37
C LEU A 42 5.66 -11.56 37.14
N GLU A 43 6.73 -12.09 36.55
CA GLU A 43 8.06 -12.14 37.15
C GLU A 43 8.81 -10.80 37.07
N ASN A 44 8.55 -10.01 36.03
CA ASN A 44 9.15 -8.70 35.85
C ASN A 44 8.07 -7.60 35.94
N PRO A 45 7.90 -6.96 37.11
CA PRO A 45 6.87 -5.94 37.34
C PRO A 45 6.96 -4.72 36.40
N PHE A 46 8.08 -4.54 35.70
CA PHE A 46 8.28 -3.49 34.69
C PHE A 46 7.99 -3.93 33.25
N LEU A 47 7.67 -5.20 33.02
CA LEU A 47 7.41 -5.77 31.69
C LEU A 47 5.91 -5.68 31.37
N GLU A 48 5.52 -4.64 30.63
CA GLU A 48 4.14 -4.44 30.18
C GLU A 48 3.88 -5.15 28.85
N ILE A 49 3.00 -6.16 28.86
CA ILE A 49 2.52 -6.78 27.61
C ILE A 49 1.48 -5.86 26.99
N LYS A 50 1.91 -5.05 26.02
CA LYS A 50 1.01 -4.31 25.16
C LYS A 50 0.51 -5.26 24.09
N ASP A 51 -0.66 -5.86 24.30
CA ASP A 51 -1.46 -6.38 23.20
C ASP A 51 -1.62 -5.20 22.22
N HIS A 52 -0.96 -5.25 21.05
CA HIS A 52 -1.18 -4.27 20.00
C HIS A 52 -2.57 -4.55 19.41
N LYS A 53 -3.60 -4.21 20.18
CA LYS A 53 -4.96 -4.20 19.71
C LYS A 53 -4.98 -3.08 18.68
N PHE A 54 -5.25 -3.42 17.42
CA PHE A 54 -5.66 -2.49 16.37
C PHE A 54 -6.99 -1.84 16.77
N VAL A 55 -6.98 -1.07 17.85
CA VAL A 55 -8.15 -0.39 18.38
C VAL A 55 -7.97 1.06 18.01
N ARG A 56 -8.66 1.41 16.92
CA ARG A 56 -9.08 2.77 16.65
C ARG A 56 -9.90 3.25 17.86
N THR A 57 -9.28 3.96 18.79
CA THR A 57 -10.01 4.81 19.72
C THR A 57 -9.37 6.20 19.74
N PRO A 58 -10.16 7.24 19.44
CA PRO A 58 -9.67 8.60 19.46
C PRO A 58 -9.76 9.13 20.89
N LYS A 59 -8.63 9.28 21.60
CA LYS A 59 -8.44 10.45 22.47
C LYS A 59 -7.02 10.63 23.02
N GLN A 60 -6.52 11.83 22.71
CA GLN A 60 -5.67 12.71 23.52
C GLN A 60 -4.27 12.23 23.94
N SER A 61 -3.32 12.56 23.05
CA SER A 61 -1.91 12.74 23.37
C SER A 61 -1.64 14.12 23.99
N ARG A 62 -0.82 14.14 25.04
CA ARG A 62 0.17 15.18 25.39
C ARG A 62 1.36 14.39 25.94
N ASN A 63 2.60 14.46 25.49
CA ASN A 63 3.34 15.34 24.59
C ASN A 63 4.57 14.54 24.11
N GLY A 64 5.20 14.93 23.01
CA GLY A 64 6.67 15.01 23.02
C GLY A 64 7.44 14.53 21.80
N GLU A 65 7.07 13.42 21.16
CA GLU A 65 7.81 12.88 19.99
C GLU A 65 7.04 13.13 18.70
N THR A 66 6.56 14.38 18.58
CA THR A 66 5.42 14.65 17.73
C THR A 66 5.73 14.89 16.24
N ARG A 67 6.99 15.19 15.93
CA ARG A 67 7.34 15.68 14.61
C ARG A 67 7.44 14.58 13.54
N ASN A 68 7.86 13.37 13.91
CA ASN A 68 7.97 12.26 12.96
C ASN A 68 6.64 11.52 12.72
N TRP A 69 5.65 11.60 13.63
CA TRP A 69 4.28 11.18 13.28
C TRP A 69 3.59 12.25 12.43
N ILE A 70 3.83 13.56 12.61
CA ILE A 70 3.19 14.60 11.78
C ILE A 70 3.43 14.44 10.28
N GLU A 71 4.64 14.09 9.86
CA GLU A 71 4.92 13.83 8.44
C GLU A 71 4.30 12.51 7.94
N ASN A 72 3.97 11.59 8.84
CA ASN A 72 3.40 10.28 8.52
C ASN A 72 1.88 10.17 8.79
N ILE A 73 1.25 11.12 9.50
CA ILE A 73 -0.21 11.22 9.73
C ILE A 73 -0.95 11.45 8.41
N GLY A 74 -0.33 12.18 7.48
CA GLY A 74 -0.92 12.50 6.17
C GLY A 74 -0.91 11.34 5.20
N LYS A 75 -0.10 10.30 5.44
CA LYS A 75 -0.12 9.07 4.67
C LYS A 75 -1.10 8.08 5.30
N SER A 76 -2.36 8.48 5.43
CA SER A 76 -3.41 7.55 4.99
C SER A 76 -2.96 7.12 3.60
N SER A 77 -2.63 5.85 3.38
CA SER A 77 -2.27 5.35 2.05
C SER A 77 -3.23 5.99 1.05
N GLU A 78 -2.77 6.97 0.28
CA GLU A 78 -3.62 7.66 -0.67
C GLU A 78 -4.11 6.56 -1.59
N THR A 79 -5.39 6.20 -1.46
CA THR A 79 -5.94 5.16 -2.31
C THR A 79 -5.84 5.68 -3.75
N LEU A 80 -5.64 4.79 -4.72
CA LEU A 80 -5.62 5.17 -6.13
C LEU A 80 -6.81 6.08 -6.47
N ALA A 81 -7.98 5.77 -5.92
CA ALA A 81 -9.18 6.58 -6.04
C ALA A 81 -9.04 7.99 -5.44
N SER A 82 -8.37 8.15 -4.28
CA SER A 82 -8.09 9.46 -3.69
C SER A 82 -7.13 10.28 -4.55
N TYR A 83 -6.06 9.64 -5.04
CA TYR A 83 -5.08 10.27 -5.90
C TYR A 83 -5.71 10.78 -7.22
N LEU A 84 -6.52 9.95 -7.86
CA LEU A 84 -7.25 10.33 -9.08
C LEU A 84 -8.24 11.48 -8.83
N LYS A 85 -8.95 11.47 -7.69
CA LYS A 85 -9.86 12.57 -7.33
C LYS A 85 -9.13 13.90 -7.17
N VAL A 86 -7.95 13.88 -6.54
CA VAL A 86 -7.10 15.08 -6.42
C VAL A 86 -6.69 15.59 -7.81
N GLN A 87 -6.32 14.70 -8.74
CA GLN A 87 -6.01 15.11 -10.12
C GLN A 87 -7.19 15.74 -10.84
N LEU A 88 -8.41 15.24 -10.64
CA LEU A 88 -9.61 15.84 -11.25
C LEU A 88 -9.83 17.30 -10.82
N HIS A 89 -9.35 17.71 -9.64
CA HIS A 89 -9.43 19.11 -9.21
C HIS A 89 -8.49 20.04 -10.00
N ALA A 90 -7.44 19.51 -10.62
CA ALA A 90 -6.52 20.29 -11.45
C ALA A 90 -7.12 20.68 -12.82
N PHE A 91 -8.22 20.04 -13.24
CA PHE A 91 -8.84 20.28 -14.55
C PHE A 91 -10.15 21.08 -14.44
N PRO A 92 -10.40 22.02 -15.38
CA PRO A 92 -11.66 22.74 -15.46
C PRO A 92 -12.76 21.84 -16.04
N LEU A 93 -13.43 21.09 -15.17
CA LEU A 93 -14.51 20.17 -15.54
C LEU A 93 -15.89 20.74 -15.14
N SER A 94 -16.89 20.52 -15.99
CA SER A 94 -18.29 20.82 -15.65
C SER A 94 -18.75 19.95 -14.48
N ALA A 95 -19.76 20.41 -13.72
CA ALA A 95 -20.28 19.67 -12.57
C ALA A 95 -20.75 18.25 -12.96
N LYS A 96 -21.45 18.13 -14.11
CA LYS A 96 -21.88 16.85 -14.68
C LYS A 96 -20.68 15.94 -14.98
N ARG A 97 -19.65 16.44 -15.68
CA ARG A 97 -18.46 15.64 -16.04
C ARG A 97 -17.66 15.18 -14.83
N ARG A 98 -17.53 16.03 -13.80
CA ARG A 98 -16.89 15.67 -12.53
C ARG A 98 -17.62 14.54 -11.81
N GLN A 99 -18.96 14.57 -11.80
CA GLN A 99 -19.76 13.54 -11.16
C GLN A 99 -19.60 12.18 -11.86
N ILE A 100 -19.57 12.18 -13.20
CA ILE A 100 -19.34 10.98 -14.00
C ILE A 100 -17.95 10.39 -13.70
N LEU A 101 -16.91 11.21 -13.72
CA LEU A 101 -15.54 10.75 -13.45
C LEU A 101 -15.37 10.25 -12.02
N HIS A 102 -16.02 10.88 -11.04
CA HIS A 102 -16.06 10.38 -9.67
C HIS A 102 -16.72 9.00 -9.55
N TYR A 103 -17.80 8.77 -10.31
CA TYR A 103 -18.45 7.47 -10.37
C TYR A 103 -17.52 6.41 -10.99
N LEU A 104 -16.89 6.73 -12.12
CA LEU A 104 -15.96 5.82 -12.80
C LEU A 104 -14.78 5.45 -11.88
N ILE A 105 -14.18 6.43 -11.19
CA ILE A 105 -13.08 6.18 -10.22
C ILE A 105 -13.54 5.29 -9.07
N ALA A 106 -14.78 5.46 -8.59
CA ALA A 106 -15.32 4.64 -7.50
C ALA A 106 -15.62 3.20 -7.92
N SER A 107 -15.71 2.94 -9.23
CA SER A 107 -15.99 1.62 -9.77
C SER A 107 -14.75 0.90 -10.33
N LEU A 108 -13.56 1.48 -10.16
CA LEU A 108 -12.31 0.79 -10.45
C LEU A 108 -12.09 -0.35 -9.46
N ASP A 109 -11.51 -1.45 -9.92
CA ASP A 109 -11.06 -2.53 -9.03
C ASP A 109 -9.77 -2.15 -8.28
N GLU A 110 -9.28 -3.05 -7.40
CA GLU A 110 -8.07 -2.82 -6.61
C GLU A 110 -6.82 -2.60 -7.48
N ASP A 111 -6.82 -3.16 -8.69
CA ASP A 111 -5.74 -3.04 -9.67
C ASP A 111 -5.91 -1.83 -10.62
N GLY A 112 -7.05 -1.12 -10.54
CA GLY A 112 -7.34 0.06 -11.35
C GLY A 112 -7.96 -0.22 -12.73
N TYR A 113 -8.50 -1.42 -12.97
CA TYR A 113 -9.24 -1.74 -14.19
C TYR A 113 -10.73 -1.40 -14.08
N LEU A 114 -11.31 -1.12 -15.24
CA LEU A 114 -12.74 -0.83 -15.41
C LEU A 114 -13.44 -2.10 -15.93
N ARG A 115 -14.04 -2.89 -15.03
CA ARG A 115 -14.72 -4.17 -15.34
C ARG A 115 -16.23 -4.04 -15.62
N MET A 116 -16.72 -2.81 -15.77
CA MET A 116 -18.14 -2.51 -15.93
C MET A 116 -18.63 -2.64 -17.38
N GLU A 117 -19.91 -2.93 -17.58
CA GLU A 117 -20.53 -2.92 -18.91
C GLU A 117 -20.94 -1.51 -19.35
N MET A 118 -20.62 -1.17 -20.59
CA MET A 118 -20.83 0.16 -21.16
C MET A 118 -22.32 0.52 -21.27
N LYS A 119 -23.16 -0.45 -21.64
CA LYS A 119 -24.61 -0.24 -21.81
C LYS A 119 -25.32 -0.01 -20.49
N GLU A 120 -24.99 -0.79 -19.47
CA GLU A 120 -25.60 -0.66 -18.14
C GLU A 120 -25.19 0.65 -17.47
N THR A 121 -23.92 1.04 -17.61
CA THR A 121 -23.38 2.26 -17.01
C THR A 121 -23.89 3.52 -17.70
N ALA A 122 -24.02 3.51 -19.03
CA ALA A 122 -24.65 4.60 -19.78
C ALA A 122 -26.12 4.78 -19.37
N ALA A 123 -26.88 3.69 -19.22
CA ALA A 123 -28.26 3.73 -18.76
C ALA A 123 -28.39 4.25 -17.33
N LEU A 124 -27.52 3.82 -16.41
CA LEU A 124 -27.52 4.26 -15.01
C LEU A 124 -27.22 5.76 -14.87
N LEU A 125 -26.28 6.27 -15.66
CA LEU A 125 -25.87 7.68 -15.61
C LEU A 125 -26.74 8.58 -16.52
N SER A 126 -27.67 7.99 -17.28
CA SER A 126 -28.49 8.69 -18.29
C SER A 126 -27.62 9.47 -19.29
N LEU A 127 -26.57 8.83 -19.81
CA LEU A 127 -25.62 9.38 -20.78
C LEU A 127 -25.77 8.70 -22.14
N SER A 128 -25.34 9.39 -23.21
CA SER A 128 -25.11 8.70 -24.47
C SER A 128 -23.85 7.82 -24.38
N GLU A 129 -23.77 6.79 -25.24
CA GLU A 129 -22.57 5.95 -25.32
C GLU A 129 -21.33 6.79 -25.68
N GLU A 130 -21.49 7.86 -26.48
CA GLU A 130 -20.38 8.76 -26.80
C GLU A 130 -19.91 9.58 -25.59
N GLU A 131 -20.85 10.16 -24.81
CA GLU A 131 -20.50 10.92 -23.60
C GLU A 131 -19.74 10.05 -22.58
N LEU A 132 -20.12 8.77 -22.47
CA LEU A 132 -19.46 7.82 -21.57
C LEU A 132 -18.05 7.46 -22.07
N GLU A 133 -17.89 7.17 -23.36
CA GLU A 133 -16.59 6.88 -23.95
C GLU A 133 -15.62 8.07 -23.78
N GLU A 134 -16.08 9.30 -24.01
CA GLU A 134 -15.27 10.51 -23.78
C GLU A 134 -14.83 10.66 -22.32
N ALA A 135 -15.69 10.27 -21.37
CA ALA A 135 -15.35 10.29 -19.95
C ALA A 135 -14.33 9.20 -19.61
N ILE A 136 -14.45 8.01 -20.18
CA ILE A 136 -13.49 6.92 -20.00
C ILE A 136 -12.14 7.28 -20.62
N GLN A 137 -12.11 7.81 -21.84
CA GLN A 137 -10.87 8.27 -22.47
C GLN A 137 -10.18 9.36 -21.64
N PHE A 138 -10.96 10.28 -21.08
CA PHE A 138 -10.42 11.28 -20.17
C PHE A 138 -9.84 10.63 -18.90
N LEU A 139 -10.54 9.67 -18.29
CA LEU A 139 -10.02 8.92 -17.14
C LEU A 139 -8.72 8.18 -17.48
N GLN A 140 -8.66 7.55 -18.65
CA GLN A 140 -7.48 6.85 -19.18
C GLN A 140 -6.33 7.79 -19.55
N SER A 141 -6.54 9.11 -19.56
CA SER A 141 -5.49 10.13 -19.70
C SER A 141 -4.87 10.59 -18.37
N LEU A 142 -5.43 10.16 -17.23
CA LEU A 142 -4.92 10.48 -15.89
C LEU A 142 -3.71 9.62 -15.49
N GLU A 143 -3.01 10.01 -14.42
CA GLU A 143 -1.88 9.23 -13.88
C GLU A 143 -2.34 8.31 -12.74
N PRO A 144 -1.85 7.05 -12.66
CA PRO A 144 -0.81 6.43 -13.50
C PRO A 144 -1.31 5.92 -14.87
N ALA A 145 -0.40 5.91 -15.85
CA ALA A 145 -0.64 5.38 -17.19
C ALA A 145 -1.20 3.93 -17.18
N GLY A 146 -2.38 3.74 -17.76
CA GLY A 146 -3.08 2.45 -17.84
C GLY A 146 -4.25 2.30 -16.87
N VAL A 147 -4.49 3.27 -15.98
CA VAL A 147 -5.71 3.33 -15.16
C VAL A 147 -6.96 3.41 -16.02
N GLY A 148 -8.00 2.66 -15.65
CA GLY A 148 -9.28 2.63 -16.36
C GLY A 148 -9.28 1.77 -17.62
N ALA A 149 -8.26 0.94 -17.83
CA ALA A 149 -8.25 -0.07 -18.88
C ALA A 149 -9.27 -1.19 -18.56
N ARG A 150 -9.84 -1.84 -19.58
CA ARG A 150 -10.77 -2.97 -19.43
C ARG A 150 -10.03 -4.31 -19.39
N SER A 151 -8.80 -4.33 -19.88
CA SER A 151 -7.94 -5.51 -19.95
C SER A 151 -6.46 -5.13 -19.82
N LEU A 152 -5.62 -6.12 -19.54
CA LEU A 152 -4.16 -5.94 -19.54
C LEU A 152 -3.65 -5.49 -20.91
N GLN A 153 -4.24 -6.00 -22.00
CA GLN A 153 -3.91 -5.61 -23.37
C GLN A 153 -4.10 -4.11 -23.57
N GLU A 154 -5.28 -3.59 -23.19
CA GLU A 154 -5.60 -2.17 -23.28
C GLU A 154 -4.71 -1.32 -22.36
N CYS A 155 -4.43 -1.79 -21.15
CA CYS A 155 -3.51 -1.12 -20.21
C CYS A 155 -2.12 -0.93 -20.84
N LEU A 156 -1.55 -1.98 -21.44
CA LEU A 156 -0.25 -1.92 -22.11
C LEU A 156 -0.27 -1.02 -23.34
N LEU A 157 -1.37 -1.01 -24.12
CA LEU A 157 -1.52 -0.10 -25.25
C LEU A 157 -1.54 1.37 -24.80
N ILE A 158 -2.28 1.70 -23.74
CA ILE A 158 -2.32 3.05 -23.15
C ILE A 158 -0.92 3.46 -22.67
N GLN A 159 -0.20 2.55 -22.02
CA GLN A 159 1.17 2.80 -21.56
C GLN A 159 2.14 3.04 -22.71
N LEU A 160 2.06 2.25 -23.78
CA LEU A 160 2.89 2.42 -24.98
C LEU A 160 2.61 3.74 -25.69
N GLN A 161 1.34 4.15 -25.79
CA GLN A 161 0.96 5.43 -26.42
C GLN A 161 1.49 6.65 -25.67
N ARG A 162 1.73 6.53 -24.35
CA ARG A 162 2.31 7.61 -23.54
C ARG A 162 3.84 7.63 -23.55
N LEU A 163 4.50 6.58 -23.99
CA LEU A 163 5.95 6.56 -24.08
C LEU A 163 6.43 7.49 -25.20
N PRO A 164 7.54 8.23 -24.99
CA PRO A 164 8.07 9.16 -26.00
C PRO A 164 8.63 8.44 -27.23
N VAL A 165 8.93 7.14 -27.12
CA VAL A 165 9.46 6.33 -28.22
C VAL A 165 8.39 5.33 -28.64
N ARG A 166 8.07 5.33 -29.93
CA ARG A 166 7.14 4.35 -30.49
C ARG A 166 7.85 3.00 -30.62
N HIS A 167 7.27 1.97 -30.02
CA HIS A 167 7.78 0.60 -30.07
C HIS A 167 6.87 -0.27 -30.95
N GLU A 168 7.08 -0.24 -32.27
CA GLU A 168 6.25 -0.99 -33.24
C GLU A 168 6.21 -2.50 -32.98
N LEU A 169 7.32 -3.07 -32.50
CA LEU A 169 7.38 -4.49 -32.11
C LEU A 169 6.50 -4.79 -30.89
N ALA A 170 6.46 -3.88 -29.92
CA ALA A 170 5.63 -4.06 -28.73
C ALA A 170 4.13 -3.95 -29.07
N GLU A 171 3.75 -2.97 -29.90
CA GLU A 171 2.38 -2.85 -30.42
C GLU A 171 1.93 -4.15 -31.11
N ARG A 172 2.80 -4.76 -31.92
CA ARG A 172 2.50 -5.99 -32.68
C ARG A 172 2.43 -7.26 -31.83
N VAL A 173 3.07 -7.30 -30.67
CA VAL A 173 2.99 -8.44 -29.73
C VAL A 173 1.74 -8.36 -28.87
N ILE A 174 1.25 -7.15 -28.62
CA ILE A 174 0.05 -6.90 -27.81
C ILE A 174 -1.22 -7.01 -28.66
N ALA A 175 -1.19 -6.65 -29.94
CA ALA A 175 -2.32 -6.77 -30.89
C ALA A 175 -2.64 -8.23 -31.25
#